data_AF-A0AA52AWJ3-F1
#
_entry.id   AF-A0AA52AWJ3-F1
#
_cell.length_a   1.000
_cell.length_b   1.000
_cell.length_c   1.000
_cell.angle_alpha   90.00
_cell.angle_beta   90.00
_cell.angle_gamma   90.00
#
_symmetry.space_group_name_H-M   'P 1'
#
loop_
_entity.id
_entity.type
_entity.pdbx_description
1 polymer ?
#
loop_
_entity_poly.entity_id
_entity_poly.type
_entity_poly.pdbx_seq_one_letter_code
_entity_poly.pdbx_strand_id
1 'polypeptide(L)'
;MRAAIYVRLSRETDETTSPERQRAACEALCEARGWDVIFVEEDIDVSGFSRGLDRPGLQRILTRLAELDVIVFFKIDRLARSTVDFAEIMRLAEHQSVALASATEPLDLTSSMGRAMAKVIAVFAELESDTIGMRVSSAHEHLRREGRYTGGRVPYGYMVVPNPNGAGKVLAVNEDEAKTIRRIVEQVLAKDSLMQIINDLNKEGVPSPGHTSRQTTGKRSDSKQWYTTTLRSLLSNPQLLGQVIEDGKPILRTDGLPLVNRPPILDTDTWQALQDELKRRANPGEKRREGTSLLRGIMHCGVCGERMYTFSGRNGQLRYRCIGPLKYRQRAAKGEEKPGEKCYGPTVAGVTTEEHVTEQFLAKYGHLPVMRMVQEVGEDFRPQIRQAEEALADLQKDRYDRGLFKGDDGAIRYVEQYAKLEDRLASLKDKQRTAKPGGVKAEPTGETHAEQWKRSDVTGKRDLLLNAGGYVEVAPARRGGKKLDTSRLSVHFGEEGHMRRTAAEKKVGQVETAEEDEG
;
A
#
# COMPACT_ATOMS: atom_id res chain seq x y z
N MET A 1 44.64 -9.71 -28.42
CA MET A 1 43.58 -9.74 -27.39
C MET A 1 44.20 -10.26 -26.10
N ARG A 2 43.86 -9.66 -24.97
CA ARG A 2 44.27 -10.06 -23.62
C ARG A 2 43.38 -11.20 -23.14
N ALA A 3 43.96 -12.35 -22.85
CA ALA A 3 43.27 -13.58 -22.51
C ALA A 3 43.47 -13.95 -21.03
N ALA A 4 42.41 -14.42 -20.38
CA ALA A 4 42.51 -15.18 -19.13
C ALA A 4 42.15 -16.64 -19.39
N ILE A 5 42.90 -17.57 -18.80
CA ILE A 5 42.62 -19.00 -18.90
C ILE A 5 41.95 -19.49 -17.62
N TYR A 6 40.84 -20.22 -17.76
CA TYR A 6 40.16 -20.88 -16.65
C TYR A 6 40.29 -22.41 -16.74
N VAL A 7 40.76 -23.03 -15.66
CA VAL A 7 40.91 -24.49 -15.55
C VAL A 7 40.17 -25.02 -14.32
N ARG A 8 39.51 -26.17 -14.47
CA ARG A 8 38.75 -26.82 -13.39
C ARG A 8 39.02 -28.31 -13.32
N LEU A 9 39.19 -28.83 -12.10
CA LEU A 9 39.24 -30.28 -11.83
C LEU A 9 38.00 -30.73 -11.05
N SER A 10 37.24 -31.67 -11.64
CA SER A 10 36.14 -32.36 -10.96
C SER A 10 36.70 -33.52 -10.13
N ARG A 11 36.22 -33.69 -8.89
CA ARG A 11 36.68 -34.75 -7.98
C ARG A 11 36.16 -36.15 -8.36
N GLU A 12 35.21 -36.23 -9.30
CA GLU A 12 34.67 -37.50 -9.81
C GLU A 12 35.25 -37.82 -11.21
N THR A 13 36.16 -38.81 -11.21
CA THR A 13 36.35 -39.82 -12.27
C THR A 13 36.51 -39.35 -13.71
N ASP A 14 37.49 -38.51 -14.01
CA ASP A 14 38.05 -38.41 -15.37
C ASP A 14 39.58 -38.53 -15.32
N GLU A 15 40.10 -39.77 -15.40
CA GLU A 15 41.53 -40.03 -15.64
C GLU A 15 42.01 -39.48 -17.00
N THR A 16 41.11 -38.96 -17.84
CA THR A 16 41.37 -38.69 -19.27
C THR A 16 41.76 -37.23 -19.59
N THR A 17 41.59 -36.28 -18.67
CA THR A 17 41.99 -34.87 -18.92
C THR A 17 42.56 -34.18 -17.67
N SER A 18 43.86 -34.34 -17.44
CA SER A 18 44.57 -33.62 -16.37
C SER A 18 44.41 -32.09 -16.52
N PRO A 19 44.43 -31.31 -15.42
CA PRO A 19 44.42 -29.84 -15.48
C PRO A 19 45.51 -29.27 -16.40
N GLU A 20 46.67 -29.92 -16.42
CA GLU A 20 47.80 -29.61 -17.30
C GLU A 20 47.41 -29.74 -18.78
N ARG A 21 46.68 -30.79 -19.16
CA ARG A 21 46.19 -30.97 -20.53
C ARG A 21 45.13 -29.94 -20.92
N GLN A 22 44.27 -29.57 -19.99
CA GLN A 22 43.28 -28.50 -20.20
C GLN A 22 43.97 -27.17 -20.45
N ARG A 23 44.95 -26.84 -19.60
CA ARG A 23 45.75 -25.62 -19.71
C ARG A 23 46.53 -25.57 -21.02
N ALA A 24 47.24 -26.64 -21.38
CA ALA A 24 48.00 -26.72 -22.61
C ALA A 24 47.12 -26.52 -23.85
N ALA A 25 45.89 -27.06 -23.86
CA ALA A 25 44.96 -26.84 -24.96
C ALA A 25 44.49 -25.38 -25.06
N CYS A 26 44.22 -24.73 -23.92
CA CYS A 26 43.87 -23.30 -23.89
C CYS A 26 45.04 -22.42 -24.32
N GLU A 27 46.26 -22.71 -23.86
CA GLU A 27 47.48 -21.98 -24.25
C GLU A 27 47.77 -22.14 -25.74
N ALA A 28 47.62 -23.35 -26.29
CA ALA A 28 47.76 -23.61 -27.73
C ALA A 28 46.73 -22.85 -28.57
N LEU A 29 45.48 -22.72 -28.09
CA LEU A 29 44.47 -21.89 -28.74
C LEU A 29 44.88 -20.40 -28.72
N CYS A 30 45.34 -19.90 -27.57
CA CYS A 30 45.82 -18.52 -27.45
C CYS A 30 46.99 -18.25 -28.40
N GLU A 31 47.97 -19.15 -28.46
CA GLU A 31 49.12 -19.03 -29.37
C GLU A 31 48.69 -19.02 -30.84
N ALA A 32 47.82 -19.96 -31.24
CA ALA A 32 47.31 -20.04 -32.61
C ALA A 32 46.53 -18.78 -33.04
N ARG A 33 45.95 -18.05 -32.10
CA ARG A 33 45.17 -16.82 -32.34
C ARG A 33 45.93 -15.53 -32.04
N GLY A 34 47.18 -15.61 -31.57
CA GLY A 34 47.98 -14.45 -31.17
C GLY A 34 47.38 -13.69 -29.97
N TRP A 35 46.79 -14.41 -29.02
CA TRP A 35 46.25 -13.84 -27.78
C TRP A 35 47.30 -13.86 -26.67
N ASP A 36 47.37 -12.77 -25.92
CA ASP A 36 48.33 -12.59 -24.83
C ASP A 36 47.72 -13.04 -23.51
N VAL A 37 48.29 -14.07 -22.88
CA VAL A 37 47.75 -14.67 -21.65
C VAL A 37 48.20 -13.83 -20.45
N ILE A 38 47.27 -13.07 -19.87
CA ILE A 38 47.55 -12.18 -18.74
C ILE A 38 47.64 -12.96 -17.42
N PHE A 39 46.74 -13.92 -17.22
CA PHE A 39 46.73 -14.77 -16.04
C PHE A 39 45.94 -16.06 -16.27
N VAL A 40 46.23 -17.06 -15.43
CA VAL A 40 45.55 -18.35 -15.40
C VAL A 40 44.96 -18.54 -14.01
N GLU A 41 43.69 -18.88 -13.93
CA GLU A 41 43.00 -19.19 -12.68
C GLU A 41 42.51 -20.63 -12.69
N GLU A 42 42.76 -21.31 -11.57
CA GLU A 42 42.49 -22.72 -11.42
C GLU A 42 41.59 -22.96 -10.19
N ASP A 43 40.52 -23.71 -10.39
CA ASP A 43 39.66 -24.22 -9.34
C ASP A 43 39.91 -25.73 -9.18
N ILE A 44 40.95 -26.06 -8.41
CA ILE A 44 41.34 -27.43 -8.05
C ILE A 44 40.75 -27.75 -6.67
N ASP A 45 40.13 -28.92 -6.53
CA ASP A 45 39.60 -29.43 -5.24
C ASP A 45 38.46 -28.60 -4.62
N VAL A 46 37.84 -27.70 -5.40
CA VAL A 46 36.65 -26.98 -4.96
C VAL A 46 35.52 -28.00 -4.81
N SER A 47 35.23 -28.36 -3.57
CA SER A 47 34.25 -29.39 -3.20
C SER A 47 32.96 -29.26 -4.02
N GLY A 48 32.29 -30.37 -4.31
CA GLY A 48 30.99 -30.39 -5.01
C GLY A 48 29.91 -29.49 -4.40
N PHE A 49 30.16 -28.94 -3.21
CA PHE A 49 29.30 -28.01 -2.48
C PHE A 49 29.31 -26.55 -2.92
N SER A 50 30.30 -26.06 -3.69
CA SER A 50 30.26 -24.69 -4.23
C SER A 50 29.18 -24.58 -5.30
N ARG A 51 28.14 -23.76 -5.06
CA ARG A 51 26.97 -23.61 -5.94
C ARG A 51 27.22 -22.54 -7.01
N GLY A 52 26.93 -22.86 -8.28
CA GLY A 52 26.90 -21.92 -9.40
C GLY A 52 28.21 -21.15 -9.64
N LEU A 53 28.14 -19.82 -9.51
CA LEU A 53 29.24 -18.87 -9.71
C LEU A 53 30.17 -18.69 -8.50
N ASP A 54 29.85 -19.28 -7.34
CA ASP A 54 30.60 -19.08 -6.08
C ASP A 54 31.89 -19.92 -6.02
N ARG A 55 32.74 -19.70 -7.03
CA ARG A 55 33.98 -20.43 -7.27
C ARG A 55 35.15 -19.44 -7.22
N PRO A 56 36.13 -19.61 -6.31
CA PRO A 56 37.16 -18.61 -6.09
C PRO A 56 37.96 -18.21 -7.33
N GLY A 57 38.41 -19.18 -8.15
CA GLY A 57 39.15 -18.91 -9.39
C GLY A 57 38.29 -18.21 -10.44
N LEU A 58 37.05 -18.68 -10.64
CA LEU A 58 36.12 -18.01 -11.55
C LEU A 58 35.79 -16.58 -11.09
N GLN A 59 35.56 -16.36 -9.79
CA GLN A 59 35.29 -15.02 -9.23
C GLN A 59 36.47 -14.07 -9.44
N ARG A 60 37.71 -14.55 -9.35
CA ARG A 60 38.91 -13.75 -9.66
C ARG A 60 38.96 -13.33 -11.13
N ILE A 61 38.55 -14.19 -12.06
CA ILE A 61 38.38 -13.80 -13.47
C ILE A 61 37.24 -12.78 -13.62
N LEU A 62 36.06 -13.05 -13.05
CA LEU A 62 34.86 -12.23 -13.22
C LEU A 62 35.00 -10.82 -12.64
N THR A 63 35.76 -10.65 -11.56
CA THR A 63 36.05 -9.34 -10.96
C THR A 63 37.06 -8.51 -11.76
N ARG A 64 37.86 -9.16 -12.63
CA ARG A 64 38.90 -8.54 -13.46
C ARG A 64 38.53 -8.50 -14.95
N LEU A 65 37.24 -8.64 -15.29
CA LEU A 65 36.77 -8.64 -16.68
C LEU A 65 37.22 -7.41 -17.49
N ALA A 66 37.29 -6.23 -16.86
CA ALA A 66 37.72 -5.00 -17.54
C ALA A 66 39.18 -5.04 -18.04
N GLU A 67 40.01 -5.93 -17.50
CA GLU A 67 41.41 -6.12 -17.89
C GLU A 67 41.55 -7.08 -19.09
N LEU A 68 40.46 -7.70 -19.53
CA LEU A 68 40.46 -8.82 -20.47
C LEU A 68 39.69 -8.47 -21.74
N ASP A 69 40.03 -9.18 -22.82
CA ASP A 69 39.26 -9.16 -24.07
C ASP A 69 38.63 -10.54 -24.34
N VAL A 70 39.18 -11.61 -23.78
CA VAL A 70 38.66 -12.98 -23.94
C VAL A 70 38.93 -13.84 -22.70
N ILE A 71 37.98 -14.69 -22.33
CA ILE A 71 38.17 -15.79 -21.38
C ILE A 71 38.23 -17.10 -22.17
N VAL A 72 39.29 -17.86 -21.93
CA VAL A 72 39.56 -19.13 -22.60
C VAL A 72 39.43 -20.27 -21.61
N PHE A 73 38.71 -21.32 -21.99
CA PHE A 73 38.45 -22.49 -21.15
C PHE A 73 38.43 -23.75 -22.00
N PHE A 74 38.59 -24.92 -21.38
CA PHE A 74 38.73 -26.16 -22.13
C PHE A 74 37.44 -26.60 -22.83
N LYS A 75 36.32 -26.59 -22.07
CA LYS A 75 34.96 -27.00 -22.48
C LYS A 75 33.90 -26.27 -21.65
N ILE A 76 32.68 -26.15 -22.17
CA ILE A 76 31.55 -25.49 -21.48
C ILE A 76 31.32 -26.08 -20.08
N ASP A 77 31.34 -27.40 -19.94
CA ASP A 77 31.14 -28.08 -18.65
C ASP A 77 32.22 -27.74 -17.62
N ARG A 78 33.42 -27.35 -18.06
CA ARG A 78 34.50 -26.87 -17.17
C ARG A 78 34.29 -25.43 -16.74
N LEU A 79 33.69 -24.58 -17.59
CA LEU A 79 33.33 -23.20 -17.25
C LEU A 79 32.06 -23.10 -16.39
N ALA A 80 31.01 -23.86 -16.72
CA ALA A 80 29.68 -23.76 -16.11
C ALA A 80 29.09 -25.15 -15.81
N ARG A 81 28.36 -25.28 -14.70
CA ARG A 81 27.73 -26.55 -14.28
C ARG A 81 26.32 -26.74 -14.86
N SER A 82 25.71 -25.66 -15.34
CA SER A 82 24.39 -25.65 -15.97
C SER A 82 24.34 -24.66 -17.12
N THR A 83 23.33 -24.81 -17.99
CA THR A 83 22.96 -23.85 -19.04
C THR A 83 22.70 -22.45 -18.47
N VAL A 84 22.07 -22.37 -17.29
CA VAL A 84 21.79 -21.12 -16.55
C VAL A 84 23.08 -20.44 -16.09
N ASP A 85 24.00 -21.19 -15.46
CA ASP A 85 25.30 -20.65 -15.05
C ASP A 85 26.09 -20.13 -16.26
N PHE A 86 26.04 -20.84 -17.38
CA PHE A 86 26.72 -20.45 -18.60
C PHE A 86 26.13 -19.16 -19.20
N ALA A 87 24.81 -19.03 -19.23
CA ALA A 87 24.13 -17.83 -19.70
C ALA A 87 24.45 -16.62 -18.81
N GLU A 88 24.55 -16.80 -17.50
CA GLU A 88 24.92 -15.71 -16.58
C GLU A 88 26.37 -15.24 -16.80
N ILE A 89 27.32 -16.16 -16.95
CA ILE A 89 28.72 -15.83 -17.29
C ILE A 89 28.79 -15.08 -18.62
N MET A 90 28.04 -15.55 -19.62
CA MET A 90 27.97 -14.90 -20.93
C MET A 90 27.45 -13.47 -20.84
N ARG A 91 26.37 -13.23 -20.07
CA ARG A 91 25.80 -11.90 -19.85
C ARG A 91 26.79 -10.96 -19.16
N LEU A 92 27.52 -11.46 -18.15
CA LEU A 92 28.55 -10.70 -17.44
C LEU A 92 29.72 -10.32 -18.36
N ALA A 93 30.16 -11.27 -19.19
CA ALA A 93 31.22 -11.05 -20.16
C ALA A 93 30.80 -10.06 -21.26
N GLU A 94 29.58 -10.20 -21.80
CA GLU A 94 29.02 -9.30 -22.83
C GLU A 94 28.91 -7.86 -22.31
N HIS A 95 28.46 -7.66 -21.07
CA HIS A 95 28.38 -6.32 -20.46
C HIS A 95 29.76 -5.63 -20.38
N GLN A 96 30.84 -6.39 -20.30
CA GLN A 96 32.22 -5.88 -20.27
C GLN A 96 32.92 -6.01 -21.64
N SER A 97 32.20 -6.37 -22.70
CA SER A 97 32.74 -6.62 -24.04
C SER A 97 33.86 -7.68 -24.09
N VAL A 98 33.80 -8.66 -23.18
CA VAL A 98 34.73 -9.79 -23.10
C VAL A 98 34.15 -10.99 -23.85
N ALA A 99 34.95 -11.60 -24.73
CA ALA A 99 34.55 -12.81 -25.46
C ALA A 99 34.76 -14.08 -24.61
N LEU A 100 34.03 -15.15 -24.93
CA LEU A 100 34.23 -16.49 -24.39
C LEU A 100 34.73 -17.42 -25.51
N ALA A 101 35.76 -18.21 -25.24
CA ALA A 101 36.33 -19.15 -26.20
C ALA A 101 36.61 -20.53 -25.56
N SER A 102 36.06 -21.58 -26.16
CA SER A 102 36.34 -22.97 -25.81
C SER A 102 37.51 -23.51 -26.64
N ALA A 103 38.45 -24.20 -26.00
CA ALA A 103 39.60 -24.79 -26.66
C ALA A 103 39.24 -26.03 -27.50
N THR A 104 38.11 -26.69 -27.20
CA THR A 104 37.76 -27.98 -27.83
C THR A 104 36.37 -28.01 -28.47
N GLU A 105 35.58 -26.94 -28.34
CA GLU A 105 34.23 -26.84 -28.90
C GLU A 105 34.15 -25.65 -29.86
N PRO A 106 33.22 -25.63 -30.83
CA PRO A 106 33.04 -24.54 -31.79
C PRO A 106 32.43 -23.27 -31.15
N LEU A 107 32.61 -23.08 -29.85
CA LEU A 107 32.14 -21.93 -29.08
C LEU A 107 33.26 -20.89 -28.98
N ASP A 108 33.26 -19.97 -29.93
CA ASP A 108 34.18 -18.82 -29.98
C ASP A 108 33.38 -17.55 -30.27
N LEU A 109 33.13 -16.73 -29.24
CA LEU A 109 32.34 -15.50 -29.36
C LEU A 109 33.05 -14.40 -30.17
N THR A 110 34.34 -14.57 -30.50
CA THR A 110 35.02 -13.69 -31.47
C THR A 110 34.53 -13.96 -32.89
N SER A 111 33.98 -15.15 -33.16
CA SER A 111 33.43 -15.56 -34.46
C SER A 111 31.91 -15.34 -34.58
N SER A 112 31.40 -15.14 -35.81
CA SER A 112 29.96 -15.01 -36.07
C SER A 112 29.18 -16.29 -35.75
N MET A 113 29.75 -17.46 -36.06
CA MET A 113 29.15 -18.77 -35.78
C MET A 113 29.09 -19.05 -34.27
N GLY A 114 30.17 -18.78 -33.53
CA GLY A 114 30.18 -18.97 -32.09
C GLY A 114 29.22 -18.04 -31.36
N ARG A 115 29.06 -16.78 -31.83
CA ARG A 115 28.00 -15.89 -31.33
C ARG A 115 26.59 -16.42 -31.57
N ALA A 116 26.33 -17.03 -32.73
CA ALA A 116 25.03 -17.64 -33.01
C ALA A 116 24.76 -18.85 -32.09
N MET A 117 25.75 -19.72 -31.90
CA MET A 117 25.63 -20.88 -31.02
C MET A 117 25.40 -20.49 -29.56
N ALA A 118 26.08 -19.45 -29.08
CA ALA A 118 25.86 -18.92 -27.74
C ALA A 118 24.44 -18.38 -27.52
N LYS A 119 23.86 -17.67 -28.50
CA LYS A 119 22.46 -17.22 -28.42
C LYS A 119 21.49 -18.39 -28.30
N VAL A 120 21.72 -19.47 -29.04
CA VAL A 120 20.89 -20.69 -28.93
C VAL A 120 20.98 -21.29 -27.54
N ILE A 121 22.19 -21.39 -26.96
CA ILE A 121 22.38 -21.91 -25.60
C ILE A 121 21.68 -21.00 -24.57
N ALA A 122 21.77 -19.68 -24.73
CA ALA A 122 21.09 -18.72 -23.85
C ALA A 122 19.56 -18.90 -23.90
N VAL A 123 18.97 -19.09 -25.08
CA VAL A 123 17.53 -19.36 -25.22
C VAL A 123 17.11 -20.64 -24.50
N PHE A 124 17.90 -21.73 -24.60
CA PHE A 124 17.60 -22.95 -23.86
C PHE A 124 17.72 -22.77 -22.35
N ALA A 125 18.67 -21.96 -21.88
CA ALA A 125 18.82 -21.62 -20.46
C ALA A 125 17.62 -20.80 -19.93
N GLU A 126 17.11 -19.86 -20.72
CA GLU A 126 15.89 -19.11 -20.42
C GLU A 126 14.66 -20.03 -20.35
N LEU A 127 14.48 -20.89 -21.34
CA LEU A 127 13.38 -21.87 -21.37
C LEU A 127 13.42 -22.83 -20.17
N GLU A 128 14.61 -23.29 -19.78
CA GLU A 128 14.78 -24.15 -18.61
C GLU A 128 14.46 -23.39 -17.31
N SER A 129 14.93 -22.14 -17.19
CA SER A 129 14.64 -21.26 -16.05
C SER A 129 13.15 -20.97 -15.92
N ASP A 130 12.46 -20.66 -17.01
CA ASP A 130 11.02 -20.44 -17.05
C ASP A 130 10.25 -21.71 -16.67
N THR A 131 10.69 -22.86 -17.16
CA THR A 131 10.09 -24.15 -16.82
C THR A 131 10.25 -24.48 -15.33
N ILE A 132 11.42 -24.20 -14.76
CA ILE A 132 11.66 -24.34 -13.31
C ILE A 132 10.78 -23.35 -12.55
N GLY A 133 10.71 -22.09 -12.98
CA GLY A 133 9.87 -21.06 -12.38
C GLY A 133 8.39 -21.45 -12.36
N MET A 134 7.87 -21.96 -13.49
CA MET A 134 6.50 -22.47 -13.59
C MET A 134 6.25 -23.66 -12.65
N ARG A 135 7.18 -24.63 -12.58
CA ARG A 135 7.05 -25.76 -11.64
C ARG A 135 7.08 -25.34 -10.19
N VAL A 136 7.99 -24.43 -9.83
CA VAL A 136 8.11 -23.89 -8.46
C VAL A 136 6.85 -23.11 -8.09
N SER A 137 6.35 -22.26 -8.98
CA SER A 137 5.10 -21.53 -8.80
C SER A 137 3.90 -22.47 -8.61
N SER A 138 3.77 -23.47 -9.49
CA SER A 138 2.71 -24.49 -9.41
C SER A 138 2.80 -25.31 -8.11
N ALA A 139 4.01 -25.69 -7.69
CA ALA A 139 4.24 -26.37 -6.41
C ALA A 139 3.88 -25.48 -5.22
N HIS A 140 4.22 -24.19 -5.25
CA HIS A 140 3.83 -23.22 -4.23
C HIS A 140 2.32 -23.03 -4.17
N GLU A 141 1.64 -22.92 -5.30
CA GLU A 141 0.18 -22.81 -5.36
C GLU A 141 -0.49 -24.05 -4.77
N HIS A 142 -0.01 -25.24 -5.13
CA HIS A 142 -0.50 -26.51 -4.58
C HIS A 142 -0.30 -26.56 -3.05
N LEU A 143 0.90 -26.25 -2.56
CA LEU A 143 1.21 -26.22 -1.13
C LEU A 143 0.36 -25.17 -0.37
N ARG A 144 0.09 -24.00 -0.96
CA ARG A 144 -0.81 -22.98 -0.37
C ARG A 144 -2.22 -23.53 -0.23
N ARG A 145 -2.74 -24.24 -1.24
CA ARG A 145 -4.07 -24.87 -1.20
C ARG A 145 -4.16 -25.99 -0.17
N GLU A 146 -3.09 -26.75 0.02
CA GLU A 146 -2.99 -27.76 1.11
C GLU A 146 -2.79 -27.13 2.50
N GLY A 147 -2.72 -25.81 2.57
CA GLY A 147 -2.51 -25.05 3.79
C GLY A 147 -1.11 -25.17 4.39
N ARG A 148 -0.14 -25.62 3.59
CA ARG A 148 1.25 -25.72 4.00
C ARG A 148 1.96 -24.38 3.89
N TYR A 149 2.94 -24.19 4.76
CA TYR A 149 3.84 -23.05 4.73
C TYR A 149 4.86 -23.21 3.60
N THR A 150 4.82 -22.29 2.64
CA THR A 150 5.63 -22.30 1.42
C THR A 150 6.98 -21.59 1.54
N GLY A 151 7.30 -21.02 2.72
CA GLY A 151 8.49 -20.22 2.94
C GLY A 151 8.21 -18.71 2.94
N GLY A 152 9.25 -17.90 3.13
CA GLY A 152 9.16 -16.45 3.18
C GLY A 152 9.06 -15.88 4.60
N ARG A 153 8.37 -14.74 4.74
CA ARG A 153 8.19 -14.03 6.01
C ARG A 153 6.99 -14.57 6.77
N VAL A 154 7.20 -14.93 8.03
CA VAL A 154 6.14 -15.39 8.92
C VAL A 154 5.29 -14.20 9.37
N PRO A 155 3.96 -14.23 9.19
CA PRO A 155 3.06 -13.18 9.69
C PRO A 155 3.12 -12.96 11.20
N TYR A 156 2.79 -11.75 11.64
CA TYR A 156 2.69 -11.43 13.07
C TYR A 156 1.59 -12.23 13.75
N GLY A 157 1.84 -12.82 14.91
CA GLY A 157 0.89 -13.70 15.61
C GLY A 157 1.01 -15.17 15.26
N TYR A 158 1.92 -15.55 14.34
CA TYR A 158 2.10 -16.92 13.89
C TYR A 158 3.55 -17.38 14.01
N MET A 159 3.72 -18.69 14.06
CA MET A 159 5.00 -19.39 14.04
C MET A 159 4.96 -20.60 13.12
N VAL A 160 6.11 -21.00 12.62
CA VAL A 160 6.24 -22.17 11.74
C VAL A 160 6.41 -23.42 12.59
N VAL A 161 5.54 -24.40 12.41
CA VAL A 161 5.62 -25.71 13.08
C VAL A 161 5.63 -26.85 12.05
N PRO A 162 6.16 -28.04 12.39
CA PRO A 162 5.99 -29.23 11.55
C PRO A 162 4.51 -29.51 11.29
N ASN A 163 4.17 -29.94 10.08
CA ASN A 163 2.80 -30.29 9.73
C ASN A 163 2.35 -31.54 10.54
N PRO A 164 1.31 -31.47 11.38
CA PRO A 164 0.84 -32.64 12.13
C PRO A 164 0.24 -33.74 11.24
N ASN A 165 -0.21 -33.39 10.03
CA ASN A 165 -0.94 -34.28 9.13
C ASN A 165 -0.08 -34.80 7.96
N GLY A 166 1.26 -34.68 8.02
CA GLY A 166 2.15 -35.23 7.00
C GLY A 166 3.43 -34.43 6.76
N ALA A 167 3.90 -34.43 5.51
CA ALA A 167 5.14 -33.75 5.15
C ALA A 167 5.00 -32.21 5.16
N GLY A 168 6.12 -31.53 5.41
CA GLY A 168 6.23 -30.08 5.32
C GLY A 168 5.99 -29.35 6.65
N LYS A 169 5.69 -28.05 6.54
CA LYS A 169 5.50 -27.14 7.68
C LYS A 169 4.16 -26.44 7.54
N VAL A 170 3.57 -26.01 8.65
CA VAL A 170 2.33 -25.22 8.71
C VAL A 170 2.53 -24.02 9.62
N LEU A 171 1.58 -23.08 9.58
CA LEU A 171 1.57 -21.92 10.47
C LEU A 171 0.61 -22.18 11.63
N ALA A 172 1.17 -22.20 12.84
CA ALA A 172 0.41 -22.24 14.09
C ALA A 172 0.42 -20.86 14.76
N VAL A 173 -0.56 -20.62 15.63
CA VAL A 173 -0.64 -19.37 16.40
C VAL A 173 0.52 -19.32 17.39
N ASN A 174 1.23 -18.18 17.42
CA ASN A 174 2.16 -17.87 18.49
C ASN A 174 1.37 -17.16 19.60
N GLU A 175 1.15 -17.83 20.73
CA GLU A 175 0.27 -17.30 21.79
C GLU A 175 0.77 -15.99 22.42
N ASP A 176 2.07 -15.75 22.51
CA ASP A 176 2.59 -14.51 23.11
C ASP A 176 2.30 -13.29 22.21
N GLU A 177 2.45 -13.49 20.90
CA GLU A 177 2.14 -12.47 19.90
C GLU A 177 0.64 -12.33 19.70
N ALA A 178 -0.12 -13.43 19.74
CA ALA A 178 -1.57 -13.42 19.65
C ALA A 178 -2.20 -12.71 20.85
N LYS A 179 -1.68 -12.91 22.07
CA LYS A 179 -2.08 -12.11 23.26
C LYS A 179 -1.84 -10.63 23.04
N THR A 180 -0.70 -10.27 22.46
CA THR A 180 -0.37 -8.88 22.12
C THR A 180 -1.38 -8.31 21.12
N ILE A 181 -1.70 -9.05 20.05
CA ILE A 181 -2.71 -8.65 19.06
C ILE A 181 -4.08 -8.46 19.72
N ARG A 182 -4.53 -9.45 20.51
CA ARG A 182 -5.82 -9.40 21.20
C ARG A 182 -5.91 -8.19 22.14
N ARG A 183 -4.85 -7.91 22.92
CA ARG A 183 -4.74 -6.71 23.78
C ARG A 183 -4.85 -5.42 22.98
N ILE A 184 -4.13 -5.31 21.87
CA ILE A 184 -4.20 -4.13 20.99
C ILE A 184 -5.62 -3.93 20.47
N VAL A 185 -6.26 -5.00 19.99
CA VAL A 185 -7.63 -4.94 19.46
C VAL A 185 -8.61 -4.51 20.53
N GLU A 186 -8.51 -5.06 21.74
CA GLU A 186 -9.32 -4.66 22.89
C GLU A 186 -9.19 -3.16 23.21
N GLN A 187 -7.96 -2.64 23.27
CA GLN A 187 -7.71 -1.21 23.50
C GLN A 187 -8.26 -0.33 22.36
N VAL A 188 -8.15 -0.78 21.11
CA VAL A 188 -8.72 -0.05 19.96
C VAL A 188 -10.24 0.00 20.04
N LEU A 189 -10.90 -1.11 20.39
CA LEU A 189 -12.35 -1.20 20.59
C LEU A 189 -12.82 -0.42 21.82
N ALA A 190 -11.98 -0.33 22.86
CA ALA A 190 -12.17 0.56 24.02
C ALA A 190 -12.00 2.05 23.69
N LYS A 191 -11.64 2.38 22.44
CA LYS A 191 -11.46 3.73 21.89
C LYS A 191 -10.19 4.45 22.35
N ASP A 192 -9.19 3.72 22.82
CA ASP A 192 -7.89 4.30 23.19
C ASP A 192 -7.16 4.88 21.98
N SER A 193 -6.30 5.87 22.22
CA SER A 193 -5.50 6.49 21.16
C SER A 193 -4.48 5.50 20.58
N LEU A 194 -4.41 5.37 19.24
CA LEU A 194 -3.40 4.53 18.59
C LEU A 194 -1.98 4.93 18.99
N MET A 195 -1.74 6.24 19.21
CA MET A 195 -0.44 6.74 19.66
C MET A 195 -0.12 6.32 21.09
N GLN A 196 -1.13 6.26 21.96
CA GLN A 196 -0.95 5.79 23.33
C GLN A 196 -0.59 4.31 23.34
N ILE A 197 -1.34 3.48 22.60
CA ILE A 197 -1.06 2.05 22.44
C ILE A 197 0.37 1.82 21.92
N ILE A 198 0.80 2.58 20.91
CA ILE A 198 2.16 2.50 20.37
C ILE A 198 3.22 2.86 21.42
N ASN A 199 2.99 3.93 22.18
CA ASN A 199 3.93 4.37 23.22
C ASN A 199 4.06 3.31 24.32
N ASP A 200 2.95 2.70 24.73
CA ASP A 200 2.93 1.65 25.74
C ASP A 200 3.67 0.40 25.25
N LEU A 201 3.40 -0.05 24.02
CA LEU A 201 4.13 -1.17 23.38
C LEU A 201 5.63 -0.91 23.28
N ASN A 202 6.02 0.31 22.90
CA ASN A 202 7.43 0.71 22.79
C ASN A 202 8.11 0.78 24.15
N LYS A 203 7.42 1.28 25.18
CA LYS A 203 7.91 1.37 26.56
C LYS A 203 8.11 -0.02 27.18
N GLU A 204 7.21 -0.94 26.89
CA GLU A 204 7.30 -2.35 27.30
C GLU A 204 8.35 -3.14 26.50
N GLY A 205 8.89 -2.57 25.42
CA GLY A 205 9.88 -3.22 24.58
C GLY A 205 9.33 -4.36 23.72
N VAL A 206 8.02 -4.35 23.44
CA VAL A 206 7.36 -5.39 22.64
C VAL A 206 7.86 -5.35 21.20
N PRO A 207 8.44 -6.43 20.65
CA PRO A 207 8.98 -6.42 19.29
C PRO A 207 7.90 -6.20 18.23
N SER A 208 8.15 -5.24 17.33
CA SER A 208 7.28 -4.97 16.18
C SER A 208 7.31 -6.11 15.14
N PRO A 209 6.33 -6.19 14.23
CA PRO A 209 6.32 -7.18 13.15
C PRO A 209 7.56 -7.20 12.26
N GLY A 210 8.29 -6.08 12.16
CA GLY A 210 9.49 -5.93 11.34
C GLY A 210 10.77 -6.45 11.99
N HIS A 211 10.75 -6.75 13.29
CA HIS A 211 11.97 -6.97 14.07
C HIS A 211 12.78 -8.21 13.64
N THR A 212 14.11 -8.08 13.68
CA THR A 212 15.11 -9.10 13.30
C THR A 212 14.91 -10.44 13.99
N SER A 213 14.49 -10.46 15.26
CA SER A 213 14.25 -11.71 16.02
C SER A 213 13.20 -12.63 15.40
N ARG A 214 12.41 -12.12 14.44
CA ARG A 214 11.39 -12.87 13.71
C ARG A 214 11.81 -13.30 12.31
N GLN A 215 12.93 -12.76 11.80
CA GLN A 215 13.32 -12.93 10.41
C GLN A 215 14.33 -14.06 10.26
N THR A 216 13.90 -15.17 9.68
CA THR A 216 14.79 -16.26 9.28
C THR A 216 15.54 -15.96 7.98
N THR A 217 15.01 -15.09 7.11
CA THR A 217 15.61 -14.64 5.84
C THR A 217 15.14 -13.21 5.47
N GLY A 218 15.98 -12.43 4.76
CA GLY A 218 15.66 -11.09 4.25
C GLY A 218 16.39 -9.91 4.91
N LYS A 219 16.06 -8.67 4.49
CA LYS A 219 16.59 -7.41 5.07
C LYS A 219 16.10 -7.25 6.51
N ARG A 220 17.01 -7.57 7.43
CA ARG A 220 16.87 -7.44 8.87
C ARG A 220 16.68 -5.98 9.28
N SER A 221 15.51 -5.67 9.84
CA SER A 221 15.28 -4.38 10.53
C SER A 221 15.42 -4.59 12.03
N ASP A 222 16.41 -3.94 12.64
CA ASP A 222 16.69 -4.02 14.08
C ASP A 222 15.78 -3.11 14.91
N SER A 223 14.84 -2.41 14.27
CA SER A 223 13.92 -1.54 15.00
C SER A 223 12.86 -2.39 15.73
N LYS A 224 12.99 -2.50 17.06
CA LYS A 224 11.94 -3.00 17.96
C LYS A 224 10.70 -2.11 17.97
N GLN A 225 10.82 -0.88 17.49
CA GLN A 225 9.81 0.15 17.62
C GLN A 225 8.58 -0.10 16.75
N TRP A 226 7.42 0.15 17.33
CA TRP A 226 6.13 0.26 16.68
C TRP A 226 5.95 1.68 16.12
N TYR A 227 5.49 1.73 14.88
CA TYR A 227 5.08 2.95 14.19
C TYR A 227 3.60 2.87 13.85
N THR A 228 2.96 4.03 13.62
CA THR A 228 1.54 4.12 13.28
C THR A 228 1.19 3.36 12.00
N THR A 229 2.07 3.40 11.00
CA THR A 229 1.92 2.68 9.73
C THR A 229 1.95 1.16 9.95
N THR A 230 2.89 0.68 10.76
CA THR A 230 3.01 -0.74 11.12
C THR A 230 1.79 -1.24 11.87
N LEU A 231 1.31 -0.48 12.86
CA LEU A 231 0.12 -0.85 13.63
C LEU A 231 -1.14 -0.88 12.76
N ARG A 232 -1.36 0.14 11.92
CA ARG A 232 -2.50 0.16 10.99
C ARG A 232 -2.44 -0.99 9.99
N SER A 233 -1.27 -1.23 9.41
CA SER A 233 -1.08 -2.33 8.46
C SER A 233 -1.38 -3.69 9.11
N LEU A 234 -0.99 -3.89 10.37
CA LEU A 234 -1.32 -5.12 11.11
C LEU A 234 -2.84 -5.26 11.33
N LEU A 235 -3.50 -4.21 11.81
CA LEU A 235 -4.93 -4.25 12.17
C LEU A 235 -5.86 -4.31 10.95
N SER A 236 -5.42 -3.84 9.79
CA SER A 236 -6.18 -3.90 8.55
C SER A 236 -5.91 -5.15 7.71
N ASN A 237 -5.04 -6.06 8.17
CA ASN A 237 -4.63 -7.24 7.41
C ASN A 237 -5.52 -8.46 7.71
N PRO A 238 -6.28 -9.00 6.73
CA PRO A 238 -7.13 -10.19 6.89
C PRO A 238 -6.41 -11.47 7.35
N GLN A 239 -5.07 -11.47 7.41
CA GLN A 239 -4.29 -12.55 8.02
C GLN A 239 -4.69 -12.83 9.48
N LEU A 240 -5.27 -11.87 10.20
CA LEU A 240 -5.79 -12.10 11.56
C LEU A 240 -6.99 -13.07 11.60
N LEU A 241 -7.70 -13.23 10.48
CA LEU A 241 -8.73 -14.25 10.25
C LEU A 241 -8.15 -15.58 9.73
N GLY A 242 -6.83 -15.70 9.65
CA GLY A 242 -6.15 -16.85 9.07
C GLY A 242 -6.19 -16.91 7.54
N GLN A 243 -6.66 -15.85 6.86
CA GLN A 243 -6.73 -15.79 5.40
C GLN A 243 -5.34 -15.67 4.76
N VAL A 244 -5.16 -16.28 3.59
CA VAL A 244 -3.96 -16.18 2.76
C VAL A 244 -4.08 -14.98 1.84
N ILE A 245 -3.05 -14.13 1.80
CA ILE A 245 -3.05 -12.89 1.02
C ILE A 245 -1.90 -12.91 0.02
N GLU A 246 -2.18 -12.49 -1.20
CA GLU A 246 -1.23 -12.25 -2.28
C GLU A 246 -1.51 -10.85 -2.84
N ASP A 247 -0.48 -10.02 -2.98
CA ASP A 247 -0.58 -8.62 -3.44
C ASP A 247 -1.68 -7.78 -2.77
N GLY A 248 -1.84 -7.98 -1.45
CA GLY A 248 -2.81 -7.24 -0.64
C GLY A 248 -4.26 -7.73 -0.76
N LYS A 249 -4.53 -8.79 -1.53
CA LYS A 249 -5.87 -9.37 -1.70
C LYS A 249 -5.93 -10.81 -1.16
N PRO A 250 -7.04 -11.22 -0.53
CA PRO A 250 -7.23 -12.62 -0.15
C PRO A 250 -7.26 -13.52 -1.39
N ILE A 251 -6.49 -14.60 -1.36
CA ILE A 251 -6.61 -15.66 -2.37
C ILE A 251 -7.95 -16.35 -2.16
N LEU A 252 -8.72 -16.54 -3.23
CA LEU A 252 -10.00 -17.23 -3.17
C LEU A 252 -9.82 -18.72 -3.46
N ARG A 253 -10.62 -19.54 -2.79
CA ARG A 253 -10.80 -20.97 -3.10
C ARG A 253 -11.78 -21.11 -4.28
N THR A 254 -11.87 -22.31 -4.83
CA THR A 254 -12.74 -22.68 -5.97
C THR A 254 -14.22 -22.33 -5.76
N ASP A 255 -14.67 -22.18 -4.52
CA ASP A 255 -16.03 -21.78 -4.13
C ASP A 255 -16.22 -20.27 -3.96
N GLY A 256 -15.18 -19.46 -4.23
CA GLY A 256 -15.21 -18.01 -4.13
C GLY A 256 -15.00 -17.46 -2.71
N LEU A 257 -14.78 -18.31 -1.71
CA LEU A 257 -14.47 -17.88 -0.33
C LEU A 257 -12.95 -17.67 -0.13
N PRO A 258 -12.53 -16.77 0.78
CA PRO A 258 -11.11 -16.60 1.10
C PRO A 258 -10.46 -17.90 1.59
N LEU A 259 -9.29 -18.23 1.05
CA LEU A 259 -8.48 -19.35 1.47
C LEU A 259 -7.96 -19.11 2.88
N VAL A 260 -8.40 -19.93 3.83
CA VAL A 260 -7.92 -19.94 5.21
C VAL A 260 -7.05 -21.17 5.41
N ASN A 261 -5.79 -20.98 5.79
CA ASN A 261 -4.82 -22.09 5.96
C ASN A 261 -4.21 -22.19 7.35
N ARG A 262 -4.68 -21.38 8.29
CA ARG A 262 -4.14 -21.30 9.65
C ARG A 262 -5.25 -20.90 10.61
N PRO A 263 -5.14 -21.24 11.90
CA PRO A 263 -6.15 -20.87 12.87
C PRO A 263 -6.31 -19.34 12.95
N PRO A 264 -7.53 -18.81 12.99
CA PRO A 264 -7.76 -17.38 13.15
C PRO A 264 -7.30 -16.91 14.54
N ILE A 265 -6.72 -15.71 14.61
CA ILE A 265 -6.38 -15.04 15.88
C ILE A 265 -7.59 -14.29 16.42
N LEU A 266 -8.43 -13.76 15.52
CA LEU A 266 -9.67 -13.06 15.80
C LEU A 266 -10.85 -13.78 15.12
N ASP A 267 -12.01 -13.77 15.75
CA ASP A 267 -13.26 -14.16 15.11
C ASP A 267 -13.77 -13.07 14.14
N THR A 268 -14.74 -13.44 13.30
CA THR A 268 -15.30 -12.57 12.26
C THR A 268 -15.99 -11.33 12.84
N ASP A 269 -16.66 -11.46 13.99
CA ASP A 269 -17.44 -10.37 14.59
C ASP A 269 -16.51 -9.32 15.20
N THR A 270 -15.49 -9.78 15.95
CA THR A 270 -14.42 -8.93 16.49
C THR A 270 -13.65 -8.23 15.37
N TRP A 271 -13.36 -8.94 14.27
CA TRP A 271 -12.71 -8.36 13.10
C TRP A 271 -13.57 -7.26 12.46
N GLN A 272 -14.86 -7.50 12.29
CA GLN A 272 -15.77 -6.51 11.70
C GLN A 272 -15.86 -5.26 12.58
N ALA A 273 -16.04 -5.43 13.89
CA ALA A 273 -16.04 -4.33 14.85
C ALA A 273 -14.74 -3.51 14.81
N LEU A 274 -13.59 -4.18 14.68
CA LEU A 274 -12.29 -3.52 14.53
C LEU A 274 -12.22 -2.70 13.24
N GLN A 275 -12.63 -3.25 12.09
CA GLN A 275 -12.60 -2.53 10.81
C GLN A 275 -13.52 -1.31 10.83
N ASP A 276 -14.69 -1.42 11.46
CA ASP A 276 -15.65 -0.31 11.57
C ASP A 276 -15.09 0.82 12.46
N GLU A 277 -14.42 0.47 13.57
CA GLU A 277 -13.73 1.45 14.41
C GLU A 277 -12.54 2.11 13.70
N LEU A 278 -11.76 1.35 12.91
CA LEU A 278 -10.68 1.93 12.10
C LEU A 278 -11.20 2.88 11.03
N LYS A 279 -12.30 2.53 10.35
CA LYS A 279 -12.97 3.41 9.38
C LYS A 279 -13.47 4.69 10.06
N ARG A 280 -14.09 4.57 11.24
CA ARG A 280 -14.51 5.72 12.05
C ARG A 280 -13.33 6.65 12.38
N ARG A 281 -12.16 6.09 12.69
CA ARG A 281 -10.93 6.88 12.96
C ARG A 281 -10.34 7.51 11.70
N ALA A 282 -10.40 6.84 10.56
CA ALA A 282 -9.89 7.33 9.28
C ALA A 282 -10.73 8.49 8.71
N ASN A 283 -12.04 8.48 8.98
CA ASN A 283 -12.96 9.55 8.63
C ASN A 283 -13.42 10.32 9.87
N PRO A 284 -12.54 11.16 10.49
CA PRO A 284 -12.90 11.96 11.66
C PRO A 284 -13.96 13.03 11.37
N GLY A 285 -14.41 13.15 10.11
CA GLY A 285 -15.43 14.10 9.65
C GLY A 285 -16.82 13.89 10.27
N GLU A 286 -17.09 12.75 10.92
CA GLU A 286 -18.44 12.45 11.42
C GLU A 286 -18.63 12.51 12.94
N LYS A 287 -17.57 12.49 13.79
CA LYS A 287 -17.71 12.85 15.22
C LYS A 287 -16.46 13.53 15.84
N ARG A 288 -16.59 14.87 15.89
CA ARG A 288 -16.45 15.81 17.04
C ARG A 288 -15.22 15.66 17.96
N ARG A 289 -14.24 16.57 17.76
CA ARG A 289 -13.31 16.97 18.84
C ARG A 289 -14.09 17.72 19.92
N GLU A 290 -14.25 17.11 21.09
CA GLU A 290 -14.69 17.77 22.31
C GLU A 290 -13.82 19.00 22.60
N GLY A 291 -14.43 20.09 23.07
CA GLY A 291 -13.76 21.36 23.37
C GLY A 291 -13.62 22.31 22.17
N THR A 292 -14.36 22.10 21.09
CA THR A 292 -14.38 23.05 19.98
C THR A 292 -15.25 24.26 20.32
N SER A 293 -14.72 25.48 20.17
CA SER A 293 -15.47 26.72 20.37
C SER A 293 -16.66 26.86 19.42
N LEU A 294 -17.66 27.65 19.82
CA LEU A 294 -18.95 27.77 19.13
C LEU A 294 -18.82 28.18 17.66
N LEU A 295 -17.89 29.11 17.34
CA LEU A 295 -17.75 29.69 16.00
C LEU A 295 -16.56 29.14 15.20
N ARG A 296 -15.95 28.04 15.64
CA ARG A 296 -14.87 27.41 14.88
C ARG A 296 -15.39 26.96 13.51
N GLY A 297 -14.70 27.33 12.44
CA GLY A 297 -15.13 27.02 11.07
C GLY A 297 -16.36 27.80 10.57
N ILE A 298 -16.93 28.69 11.39
CA ILE A 298 -17.98 29.65 11.00
C ILE A 298 -17.37 31.04 10.79
N MET A 299 -16.32 31.38 11.55
CA MET A 299 -15.65 32.68 11.47
C MET A 299 -14.57 32.75 10.39
N HIS A 300 -14.64 33.80 9.58
CA HIS A 300 -13.74 34.11 8.47
C HIS A 300 -13.21 35.54 8.59
N CYS A 301 -11.99 35.74 8.10
CA CYS A 301 -11.34 37.04 8.05
C CYS A 301 -11.86 37.87 6.87
N GLY A 302 -12.39 39.06 7.11
CA GLY A 302 -12.85 39.97 6.05
C GLY A 302 -11.74 40.64 5.23
N VAL A 303 -10.48 40.30 5.46
CA VAL A 303 -9.32 40.81 4.69
C VAL A 303 -8.79 39.76 3.73
N CYS A 304 -8.55 38.54 4.21
CA CYS A 304 -7.95 37.47 3.42
C CYS A 304 -8.88 36.28 3.16
N GLY A 305 -10.12 36.32 3.66
CA GLY A 305 -11.12 35.24 3.52
C GLY A 305 -10.83 33.97 4.32
N GLU A 306 -9.62 33.83 4.87
CA GLU A 306 -9.19 32.66 5.62
C GLU A 306 -9.98 32.43 6.91
N ARG A 307 -10.08 31.16 7.30
CA ARG A 307 -10.74 30.73 8.54
C ARG A 307 -10.01 31.32 9.75
N MET A 308 -10.78 31.77 10.74
CA MET A 308 -10.25 32.21 12.02
C MET A 308 -10.18 31.05 13.01
N TYR A 309 -9.09 31.01 13.77
CA TYR A 309 -8.82 29.96 14.75
C TYR A 309 -8.90 30.51 16.16
N THR A 310 -9.24 29.63 17.10
CA THR A 310 -9.25 29.93 18.52
C THR A 310 -7.84 30.09 19.06
N PHE A 311 -7.65 31.09 19.91
CA PHE A 311 -6.40 31.36 20.59
C PHE A 311 -6.70 31.79 22.03
N SER A 312 -5.96 31.27 22.99
CA SER A 312 -6.05 31.68 24.40
C SER A 312 -5.21 32.95 24.62
N GLY A 313 -5.87 34.05 24.99
CA GLY A 313 -5.20 35.31 25.33
C GLY A 313 -4.36 35.21 26.62
N ARG A 314 -3.62 36.29 26.96
CA ARG A 314 -2.72 36.35 28.13
C ARG A 314 -3.38 36.00 29.48
N ASN A 315 -4.69 36.18 29.61
CA ASN A 315 -5.45 35.90 30.84
C ASN A 315 -6.41 34.71 30.67
N GLY A 316 -6.12 33.77 29.76
CA GLY A 316 -7.00 32.63 29.45
C GLY A 316 -8.27 32.99 28.67
N GLN A 317 -8.47 34.26 28.30
CA GLN A 317 -9.63 34.69 27.53
C GLN A 317 -9.65 34.08 26.14
N LEU A 318 -10.78 33.46 25.76
CA LEU A 318 -11.01 32.98 24.40
C LEU A 318 -10.95 34.14 23.41
N ARG A 319 -10.17 33.98 22.34
CA ARG A 319 -10.10 34.91 21.21
C ARG A 319 -10.13 34.14 19.91
N TYR A 320 -10.62 34.79 18.86
CA TYR A 320 -10.46 34.31 17.50
C TYR A 320 -9.46 35.18 16.77
N ARG A 321 -8.49 34.55 16.11
CA ARG A 321 -7.43 35.22 15.35
C ARG A 321 -7.33 34.64 13.95
N CYS A 322 -7.16 35.52 12.98
CA CYS A 322 -6.84 35.15 11.62
C CYS A 322 -5.39 34.65 11.50
N ILE A 323 -5.18 33.51 10.84
CA ILE A 323 -3.87 32.92 10.56
C ILE A 323 -3.26 33.39 9.22
N GLY A 324 -3.92 34.30 8.51
CA GLY A 324 -3.44 34.90 7.26
C GLY A 324 -1.98 35.38 7.30
N PRO A 325 -1.49 36.05 8.36
CA PRO A 325 -0.07 36.44 8.45
C PRO A 325 0.90 35.24 8.49
N LEU A 326 0.51 34.14 9.14
CA LEU A 326 1.32 32.92 9.21
C LEU A 326 1.38 32.24 7.84
N LYS A 327 0.22 32.10 7.18
CA LYS A 327 0.13 31.55 5.82
C LYS A 327 0.92 32.39 4.81
N TYR A 328 0.83 33.72 4.90
CA TYR A 328 1.63 34.62 4.07
C TYR A 328 3.14 34.40 4.26
N ARG A 329 3.61 34.28 5.51
CA ARG A 329 5.03 33.98 5.79
C ARG A 329 5.47 32.62 5.24
N GLN A 330 4.61 31.61 5.33
CA GLN A 330 4.90 30.27 4.78
C GLN A 330 5.03 30.31 3.26
N ARG A 331 4.13 31.02 2.56
CA ARG A 331 4.20 31.19 1.10
C ARG A 331 5.40 32.05 0.67
N ALA A 332 5.69 33.12 1.40
CA ALA A 332 6.87 33.95 1.15
C ALA A 332 8.18 33.16 1.29
N ALA A 333 8.27 32.23 2.25
CA ALA A 333 9.41 31.34 2.38
C ALA A 333 9.56 30.35 1.20
N LYS A 334 8.46 30.03 0.51
CA LYS A 334 8.44 29.20 -0.71
C LYS A 334 8.58 30.02 -2.01
N GLY A 335 8.65 31.35 -1.96
CA GLY A 335 8.71 32.21 -3.15
C GLY A 335 7.36 32.41 -3.87
N GLU A 336 6.25 31.98 -3.27
CA GLU A 336 4.89 32.00 -3.86
C GLU A 336 4.10 33.26 -3.46
N GLU A 337 4.73 34.44 -3.50
CA GLU A 337 4.09 35.67 -3.04
C GLU A 337 3.02 36.17 -4.02
N LYS A 338 1.77 36.31 -3.55
CA LYS A 338 0.70 36.98 -4.31
C LYS A 338 0.62 38.47 -3.94
N PRO A 339 0.63 39.40 -4.91
CA PRO A 339 0.44 40.83 -4.65
C PRO A 339 -0.90 41.10 -3.97
N GLY A 340 -0.90 41.84 -2.85
CA GLY A 340 -2.12 42.25 -2.14
C GLY A 340 -2.59 41.35 -0.99
N GLU A 341 -1.92 40.22 -0.71
CA GLU A 341 -2.31 39.24 0.34
C GLU A 341 -1.86 39.59 1.78
N LYS A 342 -1.35 40.79 2.06
CA LYS A 342 -0.85 41.13 3.41
C LYS A 342 -1.99 41.30 4.41
N CYS A 343 -2.35 40.20 5.06
CA CYS A 343 -3.24 40.19 6.20
C CYS A 343 -2.47 40.57 7.47
N TYR A 344 -2.98 41.53 8.25
CA TYR A 344 -2.40 41.95 9.55
C TYR A 344 -2.91 41.10 10.73
N GLY A 345 -3.70 40.05 10.46
CA GLY A 345 -4.17 39.10 11.46
C GLY A 345 -5.23 39.67 12.41
N PRO A 346 -6.43 40.08 11.89
CA PRO A 346 -7.54 40.49 12.73
C PRO A 346 -7.76 39.54 13.90
N THR A 347 -7.94 40.11 15.09
CA THR A 347 -8.27 39.37 16.32
C THR A 347 -9.54 39.97 16.92
N VAL A 348 -10.41 39.12 17.44
CA VAL A 348 -11.66 39.50 18.10
C VAL A 348 -11.87 38.68 19.38
N ALA A 349 -12.58 39.26 20.36
CA ALA A 349 -12.88 38.59 21.63
C ALA A 349 -13.89 37.46 21.41
N GLY A 350 -13.63 36.28 21.97
CA GLY A 350 -14.43 35.08 21.74
C GLY A 350 -15.81 35.16 22.36
N VAL A 351 -15.89 35.28 23.69
CA VAL A 351 -17.15 35.22 24.45
C VAL A 351 -18.19 36.21 23.94
N THR A 352 -17.81 37.49 23.80
CA THR A 352 -18.73 38.54 23.34
C THR A 352 -19.15 38.40 21.88
N THR A 353 -18.30 37.82 21.03
CA THR A 353 -18.66 37.51 19.63
C THR A 353 -19.62 36.33 19.57
N GLU A 354 -19.40 35.31 20.40
CA GLU A 354 -20.28 34.15 20.51
C GLU A 354 -21.68 34.54 21.01
N GLU A 355 -21.77 35.42 22.01
CA GLU A 355 -23.03 35.98 22.50
C GLU A 355 -23.77 36.74 21.39
N HIS A 356 -23.08 37.64 20.67
CA HIS A 356 -23.70 38.41 19.59
C HIS A 356 -24.25 37.54 18.45
N VAL A 357 -23.49 36.52 18.02
CA VAL A 357 -23.95 35.59 16.98
C VAL A 357 -25.11 34.74 17.47
N THR A 358 -25.09 34.34 18.75
CA THR A 358 -26.18 33.60 19.38
C THR A 358 -27.48 34.39 19.40
N GLU A 359 -27.43 35.67 19.78
CA GLU A 359 -28.58 36.57 19.79
C GLU A 359 -29.19 36.70 18.38
N GLN A 360 -28.36 36.95 17.36
CA GLN A 360 -28.84 37.05 15.98
C GLN A 360 -29.45 35.73 15.46
N PHE A 361 -28.84 34.60 15.80
CA PHE A 361 -29.35 33.29 15.42
C PHE A 361 -30.72 33.01 16.05
N LEU A 362 -30.85 33.20 17.36
CA LEU A 362 -32.10 32.95 18.09
C LEU A 362 -33.21 33.92 17.67
N ALA A 363 -32.88 35.18 17.37
CA ALA A 363 -33.85 36.14 16.85
C ALA A 363 -34.43 35.70 15.50
N LYS A 364 -33.59 35.16 14.60
CA LYS A 364 -34.00 34.80 13.24
C LYS A 364 -34.60 33.40 13.14
N TYR A 365 -34.01 32.40 13.79
CA TYR A 365 -34.37 30.98 13.66
C TYR A 365 -35.02 30.39 14.91
N GLY A 366 -35.00 31.08 16.05
CA GLY A 366 -35.39 30.51 17.34
C GLY A 366 -36.81 29.95 17.39
N HIS A 367 -37.75 30.56 16.65
CA HIS A 367 -39.15 30.14 16.57
C HIS A 367 -39.41 29.03 15.54
N LEU A 368 -38.44 28.70 14.68
CA LEU A 368 -38.62 27.71 13.63
C LEU A 368 -38.41 26.28 14.18
N PRO A 369 -39.16 25.29 13.69
CA PRO A 369 -38.94 23.89 14.06
C PRO A 369 -37.60 23.41 13.52
N VAL A 370 -36.89 22.58 14.28
CA VAL A 370 -35.68 21.93 13.78
C VAL A 370 -36.07 20.80 12.85
N MET A 371 -35.49 20.78 11.67
CA MET A 371 -35.73 19.73 10.68
C MET A 371 -34.60 18.70 10.75
N ARG A 372 -34.94 17.42 10.85
CA ARG A 372 -33.99 16.32 10.70
C ARG A 372 -34.09 15.78 9.29
N MET A 373 -32.94 15.63 8.66
CA MET A 373 -32.80 14.96 7.37
C MET A 373 -32.82 13.45 7.62
N VAL A 374 -33.89 12.78 7.20
CA VAL A 374 -33.97 11.31 7.21
C VAL A 374 -33.60 10.84 5.81
N GLN A 375 -32.55 10.01 5.73
CA GLN A 375 -32.11 9.41 4.48
C GLN A 375 -33.01 8.21 4.19
N GLU A 376 -33.78 8.29 3.12
CA GLU A 376 -34.50 7.13 2.60
C GLU A 376 -33.48 6.27 1.86
N VAL A 377 -33.32 5.03 2.33
CA VAL A 377 -32.44 4.05 1.67
C VAL A 377 -33.06 3.72 0.32
N GLY A 378 -32.45 4.25 -0.75
CA GLY A 378 -32.81 3.89 -2.12
C GLY A 378 -32.46 2.45 -2.42
N GLU A 379 -33.18 1.86 -3.38
CA GLU A 379 -32.85 0.55 -3.89
C GLU A 379 -31.67 0.69 -4.87
N ASP A 380 -30.55 0.00 -4.62
CA ASP A 380 -29.40 -0.02 -5.53
C ASP A 380 -29.03 -1.47 -5.85
N PHE A 381 -29.26 -1.86 -7.11
CA PHE A 381 -28.97 -3.18 -7.64
C PHE A 381 -27.67 -3.20 -8.47
N ARG A 382 -26.96 -2.06 -8.63
CA ARG A 382 -25.69 -1.98 -9.37
C ARG A 382 -24.62 -2.95 -8.86
N PRO A 383 -24.45 -3.17 -7.53
CA PRO A 383 -23.49 -4.16 -7.03
C PRO A 383 -23.82 -5.59 -7.48
N GLN A 384 -25.10 -5.97 -7.46
CA GLN A 384 -25.57 -7.30 -7.86
C GLN A 384 -25.48 -7.49 -9.38
N ILE A 385 -25.70 -6.43 -10.17
CA ILE A 385 -25.46 -6.43 -11.62
C ILE A 385 -23.99 -6.72 -11.90
N ARG A 386 -23.08 -5.99 -11.26
CA ARG A 386 -21.64 -6.19 -11.42
C ARG A 386 -21.22 -7.62 -11.06
N GLN A 387 -21.74 -8.16 -9.97
CA GLN A 387 -21.46 -9.54 -9.57
C GLN A 387 -21.93 -10.56 -10.62
N ALA A 388 -23.10 -10.35 -11.22
CA ALA A 388 -23.62 -11.22 -12.27
C ALA A 388 -22.81 -11.10 -13.58
N GLU A 389 -22.34 -9.90 -13.94
CA GLU A 389 -21.46 -9.68 -15.09
C GLU A 389 -20.08 -10.33 -14.90
N GLU A 390 -19.50 -10.23 -13.70
CA GLU A 390 -18.26 -10.92 -13.35
C GLU A 390 -18.41 -12.45 -13.42
N ALA A 391 -19.52 -13.00 -12.93
CA ALA A 391 -19.79 -14.45 -13.03
C ALA A 391 -19.95 -14.94 -14.48
N LEU A 392 -20.55 -14.15 -15.37
CA LEU A 392 -20.62 -14.46 -16.81
C LEU A 392 -19.23 -14.47 -17.46
N ALA A 393 -18.40 -13.48 -17.14
CA ALA A 393 -17.04 -13.38 -17.66
C ALA A 393 -16.17 -14.56 -17.18
N ASP A 394 -16.28 -14.97 -15.92
CA ASP A 394 -15.55 -16.11 -15.39
C ASP A 394 -16.03 -17.44 -16.01
N LEU A 395 -17.34 -17.62 -16.22
CA LEU A 395 -17.88 -18.80 -16.90
C LEU A 395 -17.38 -18.90 -18.36
N GLN A 396 -17.22 -17.77 -19.05
CA GLN A 396 -16.62 -17.74 -20.38
C GLN A 396 -15.14 -18.15 -20.35
N LYS A 397 -14.36 -17.64 -19.39
CA LYS A 397 -12.96 -18.05 -19.19
C LYS A 397 -12.83 -19.54 -18.83
N ASP A 398 -13.72 -20.08 -18.02
CA ASP A 398 -13.73 -21.51 -17.68
C ASP A 398 -13.87 -22.39 -18.92
N ARG A 399 -14.69 -21.96 -19.90
CA ARG A 399 -14.86 -22.65 -21.17
C ARG A 399 -13.66 -22.49 -22.11
N TYR A 400 -13.18 -21.26 -22.34
CA TYR A 400 -12.16 -20.98 -23.35
C TYR A 400 -10.73 -21.18 -22.85
N ASP A 401 -10.41 -20.73 -21.63
CA ASP A 401 -9.04 -20.72 -21.11
C ASP A 401 -8.72 -22.00 -20.32
N ARG A 402 -9.68 -22.51 -19.55
CA ARG A 402 -9.47 -23.67 -18.67
C ARG A 402 -9.92 -25.00 -19.26
N GLY A 403 -10.64 -24.97 -20.39
CA GLY A 403 -11.13 -26.16 -21.08
C GLY A 403 -12.06 -27.02 -20.22
N LEU A 404 -12.67 -26.44 -19.19
CA LEU A 404 -13.80 -27.02 -18.47
C LEU A 404 -15.00 -26.96 -19.43
N PHE A 405 -15.91 -27.94 -19.42
CA PHE A 405 -17.02 -28.08 -20.40
C PHE A 405 -16.68 -28.69 -21.78
N LYS A 406 -15.67 -29.57 -21.88
CA LYS A 406 -15.46 -30.41 -23.08
C LYS A 406 -16.50 -31.54 -23.21
N GLY A 407 -16.80 -31.95 -24.44
CA GLY A 407 -17.78 -32.99 -24.78
C GLY A 407 -19.22 -32.48 -24.84
N ASP A 408 -20.13 -33.31 -25.36
CA ASP A 408 -21.53 -32.93 -25.61
C ASP A 408 -22.28 -32.56 -24.30
N ASP A 409 -22.06 -33.32 -23.22
CA ASP A 409 -22.61 -33.02 -21.89
C ASP A 409 -21.99 -31.78 -21.23
N GLY A 410 -20.78 -31.39 -21.65
CA GLY A 410 -20.11 -30.18 -21.21
C GLY A 410 -20.76 -28.94 -21.83
N ALA A 411 -20.99 -28.98 -23.14
CA ALA A 411 -21.62 -27.89 -23.88
C ALA A 411 -23.04 -27.60 -23.38
N ILE A 412 -23.83 -28.63 -23.08
CA ILE A 412 -25.20 -28.47 -22.56
C ILE A 412 -25.19 -27.76 -21.20
N ARG A 413 -24.33 -28.20 -20.26
CA ARG A 413 -24.22 -27.57 -18.92
C ARG A 413 -23.76 -26.12 -19.00
N TYR A 414 -22.86 -25.79 -19.91
CA TYR A 414 -22.43 -24.41 -20.14
C TYR A 414 -23.60 -23.53 -20.59
N VAL A 415 -24.37 -24.00 -21.59
CA VAL A 415 -25.52 -23.24 -22.11
C VAL A 415 -26.57 -23.00 -21.02
N GLU A 416 -26.86 -24.01 -20.19
CA GLU A 416 -27.81 -23.87 -19.08
C GLU A 416 -27.34 -22.87 -18.01
N GLN A 417 -26.06 -22.89 -17.63
CA GLN A 417 -25.51 -21.97 -16.63
C GLN A 417 -25.44 -20.54 -17.17
N TYR A 418 -25.05 -20.39 -18.44
CA TYR A 418 -24.96 -19.11 -19.12
C TYR A 418 -26.35 -18.46 -19.23
N ALA A 419 -27.37 -19.21 -19.66
CA ALA A 419 -28.75 -18.73 -19.75
C ALA A 419 -29.30 -18.24 -18.39
N LYS A 420 -29.05 -19.00 -17.31
CA LYS A 420 -29.49 -18.60 -15.94
C LYS A 420 -28.86 -17.29 -15.48
N LEU A 421 -27.58 -17.07 -15.79
CA LEU A 421 -26.87 -15.86 -15.42
C LEU A 421 -27.33 -14.66 -16.26
N GLU A 422 -27.58 -14.86 -17.56
CA GLU A 422 -28.18 -13.82 -18.43
C GLU A 422 -29.59 -13.42 -17.97
N ASP A 423 -30.45 -14.38 -17.64
CA ASP A 423 -31.80 -14.10 -17.12
C ASP A 423 -31.74 -13.32 -15.80
N ARG A 424 -30.83 -13.70 -14.90
CA ARG A 424 -30.61 -13.00 -13.64
C ARG A 424 -30.10 -11.57 -13.89
N LEU A 425 -29.18 -11.39 -14.83
CA LEU A 425 -28.66 -10.08 -15.21
C LEU A 425 -29.76 -9.19 -15.80
N ALA A 426 -30.60 -9.74 -16.67
CA ALA A 426 -31.74 -9.04 -17.24
C ALA A 426 -32.74 -8.59 -16.16
N SER A 427 -33.09 -9.49 -15.22
CA SER A 427 -33.95 -9.17 -14.08
C SER A 427 -33.37 -8.07 -13.18
N LEU A 428 -32.07 -8.12 -12.89
CA LEU A 428 -31.41 -7.11 -12.05
C LEU A 428 -31.33 -5.74 -12.76
N LYS A 429 -31.08 -5.74 -14.08
CA LYS A 429 -31.09 -4.51 -14.89
C LYS A 429 -32.49 -3.88 -14.95
N ASP A 430 -33.54 -4.69 -15.01
CA ASP A 430 -34.93 -4.20 -14.96
C ASP A 430 -35.30 -3.63 -13.59
N LYS A 431 -34.91 -4.32 -12.50
CA LYS A 431 -35.04 -3.82 -11.12
C LYS A 431 -34.28 -2.52 -10.93
N GLN A 432 -33.09 -2.36 -11.52
CA GLN A 432 -32.34 -1.12 -11.45
C GLN A 432 -33.00 0.05 -12.20
N ARG A 433 -33.74 -0.22 -13.28
CA ARG A 433 -34.50 0.80 -14.03
C ARG A 433 -35.71 1.31 -13.24
N THR A 434 -36.33 0.42 -12.47
CA THR A 434 -37.52 0.71 -11.65
C THR A 434 -37.18 1.07 -10.20
N ALA A 435 -35.90 0.98 -9.83
CA ALA A 435 -35.40 1.28 -8.50
C ALA A 435 -35.70 2.73 -8.10
N LYS A 436 -36.27 2.90 -6.89
CA LYS A 436 -36.51 4.23 -6.34
C LYS A 436 -35.17 4.87 -5.93
N PRO A 437 -34.84 6.07 -6.45
CA PRO A 437 -33.65 6.77 -6.01
C PRO A 437 -33.80 7.14 -4.53
N GLY A 438 -32.73 6.94 -3.76
CA GLY A 438 -32.68 7.39 -2.38
C GLY A 438 -32.88 8.90 -2.33
N GLY A 439 -33.81 9.34 -1.48
CA GLY A 439 -34.11 10.75 -1.24
C GLY A 439 -33.72 11.17 0.17
N VAL A 440 -33.61 12.47 0.39
CA VAL A 440 -33.50 13.02 1.75
C VAL A 440 -34.79 13.77 2.05
N LYS A 441 -35.53 13.31 3.03
CA LYS A 441 -36.78 13.95 3.47
C LYS A 441 -36.52 14.72 4.75
N ALA A 442 -36.95 15.98 4.77
CA ALA A 442 -36.87 16.83 5.96
C ALA A 442 -38.11 16.59 6.83
N GLU A 443 -37.93 16.01 8.02
CA GLU A 443 -39.01 15.80 8.99
C GLU A 443 -38.80 16.70 10.22
N PRO A 444 -39.86 17.38 10.72
CA PRO A 444 -39.75 18.22 11.91
C PRO A 444 -39.50 17.36 13.15
N THR A 445 -38.54 17.75 13.98
CA THR A 445 -38.15 17.01 15.20
C THR A 445 -39.11 17.20 16.37
N GLY A 446 -40.11 18.08 16.24
CA GLY A 446 -41.07 18.44 17.29
C GLY A 446 -40.57 19.48 18.30
N GLU A 447 -39.33 19.95 18.17
CA GLU A 447 -38.74 21.01 19.01
C GLU A 447 -38.36 22.23 18.15
N THR A 448 -38.42 23.42 18.75
CA THR A 448 -37.92 24.66 18.12
C THR A 448 -36.40 24.80 18.26
N HIS A 449 -35.77 25.60 17.40
CA HIS A 449 -34.33 25.87 17.49
C HIS A 449 -33.96 26.50 18.85
N ALA A 450 -34.83 27.32 19.47
CA ALA A 450 -34.57 27.91 20.78
C ALA A 450 -34.56 26.89 21.92
N GLU A 451 -35.45 25.90 21.88
CA GLU A 451 -35.50 24.81 22.87
C GLU A 451 -34.30 23.89 22.72
N GLN A 452 -33.98 23.49 21.48
CA GLN A 452 -32.80 22.67 21.20
C GLN A 452 -31.50 23.39 21.56
N TRP A 453 -31.43 24.71 21.36
CA TRP A 453 -30.26 25.53 21.74
C TRP A 453 -29.99 25.50 23.24
N LYS A 454 -31.03 25.57 24.08
CA LYS A 454 -30.88 25.54 25.56
C LYS A 454 -30.37 24.19 26.07
N ARG A 455 -30.80 23.08 25.48
CA ARG A 455 -30.39 21.72 25.87
C ARG A 455 -29.01 21.33 25.32
N SER A 456 -28.57 21.95 24.23
CA SER A 456 -27.34 21.58 23.53
C SER A 456 -26.07 22.08 24.22
N ASP A 457 -25.01 21.26 24.14
CA ASP A 457 -23.64 21.66 24.45
C ASP A 457 -23.10 22.62 23.38
N VAL A 458 -21.88 23.14 23.57
CA VAL A 458 -21.24 24.08 22.61
C VAL A 458 -21.18 23.49 21.19
N THR A 459 -20.99 22.18 21.10
CA THR A 459 -20.93 21.47 19.83
C THR A 459 -22.29 21.39 19.15
N GLY A 460 -23.34 21.00 19.88
CA GLY A 460 -24.71 20.97 19.35
C GLY A 460 -25.18 22.36 18.92
N LYS A 461 -24.85 23.41 19.67
CA LYS A 461 -25.11 24.81 19.29
C LYS A 461 -24.41 25.20 17.99
N ARG A 462 -23.14 24.80 17.83
CA ARG A 462 -22.39 25.04 16.59
C ARG A 462 -23.03 24.35 15.38
N ASP A 463 -23.52 23.12 15.55
CA ASP A 463 -24.15 22.39 14.44
C ASP A 463 -25.47 23.05 14.02
N LEU A 464 -26.25 23.58 14.97
CA LEU A 464 -27.42 24.41 14.66
C LEU A 464 -27.02 25.63 13.82
N LEU A 465 -25.94 26.32 14.17
CA LEU A 465 -25.43 27.44 13.38
C LEU A 465 -24.99 27.00 11.97
N LEU A 466 -24.27 25.87 11.84
CA LEU A 466 -23.77 25.37 10.57
C LEU A 466 -24.90 24.91 9.63
N ASN A 467 -25.92 24.26 10.17
CA ASN A 467 -27.11 23.80 9.43
C ASN A 467 -27.98 24.99 8.99
N ALA A 468 -28.00 26.06 9.77
CA ALA A 468 -28.62 27.32 9.37
C ALA A 468 -27.75 28.14 8.41
N GLY A 469 -26.69 27.58 7.83
CA GLY A 469 -25.80 28.28 6.89
C GLY A 469 -24.97 29.38 7.53
N GLY A 470 -24.65 29.29 8.82
CA GLY A 470 -23.90 30.30 9.55
C GLY A 470 -22.54 30.60 8.93
N TYR A 471 -22.30 31.88 8.65
CA TYR A 471 -21.04 32.43 8.17
C TYR A 471 -20.82 33.80 8.82
N VAL A 472 -19.68 34.01 9.48
CA VAL A 472 -19.36 35.26 10.16
C VAL A 472 -18.08 35.85 9.60
N GLU A 473 -18.16 37.07 9.11
CA GLU A 473 -17.02 37.81 8.57
C GLU A 473 -16.55 38.89 9.56
N VAL A 474 -15.24 38.92 9.80
CA VAL A 474 -14.62 39.85 10.76
C VAL A 474 -13.78 40.90 10.04
N ALA A 475 -14.23 42.15 10.07
CA ALA A 475 -13.54 43.30 9.50
C ALA A 475 -12.37 43.81 10.40
N PRO A 476 -11.41 44.56 9.83
CA PRO A 476 -10.37 45.29 10.57
C PRO A 476 -10.85 46.03 11.82
N ALA A 477 -10.01 46.05 12.87
CA ALA A 477 -10.24 46.89 14.03
C ALA A 477 -9.90 48.34 13.71
N ARG A 478 -10.78 49.29 14.11
CA ARG A 478 -10.43 50.71 14.16
C ARG A 478 -9.43 50.94 15.31
N ARG A 479 -8.49 51.86 15.13
CA ARG A 479 -7.43 52.16 16.11
C ARG A 479 -8.05 52.61 17.45
N GLY A 480 -7.62 52.03 18.57
CA GLY A 480 -7.90 52.54 19.93
C GLY A 480 -9.12 51.95 20.69
N GLY A 481 -9.90 51.03 20.11
CA GLY A 481 -11.06 50.44 20.79
C GLY A 481 -10.70 49.36 21.81
N LYS A 482 -11.16 49.50 23.07
CA LYS A 482 -11.01 48.48 24.14
C LYS A 482 -12.19 47.50 24.25
N LYS A 483 -13.34 47.80 23.62
CA LYS A 483 -14.56 46.96 23.62
C LYS A 483 -14.78 46.28 22.27
N LEU A 484 -15.59 45.22 22.24
CA LEU A 484 -16.04 44.61 20.99
C LEU A 484 -16.85 45.64 20.19
N ASP A 485 -16.44 45.88 18.95
CA ASP A 485 -17.17 46.70 18.00
C ASP A 485 -17.94 45.75 17.07
N THR A 486 -19.25 45.62 17.33
CA THR A 486 -20.15 44.71 16.60
C THR A 486 -20.33 45.13 15.14
N SER A 487 -20.07 46.39 14.78
CA SER A 487 -20.10 46.85 13.38
C SER A 487 -19.03 46.18 12.50
N ARG A 488 -18.05 45.50 13.12
CA ARG A 488 -17.01 44.73 12.42
C ARG A 488 -17.42 43.29 12.13
N LEU A 489 -18.56 42.84 12.65
CA LEU A 489 -19.06 41.48 12.49
C LEU A 489 -20.21 41.49 11.48
N SER A 490 -20.00 40.85 10.33
CA SER A 490 -21.09 40.58 9.39
C SER A 490 -21.53 39.14 9.56
N VAL A 491 -22.74 38.93 10.07
CA VAL A 491 -23.30 37.60 10.37
C VAL A 491 -24.32 37.24 9.30
N HIS A 492 -24.09 36.11 8.61
CA HIS A 492 -24.94 35.62 7.54
C HIS A 492 -25.47 34.22 7.89
N PHE A 493 -26.70 33.94 7.46
CA PHE A 493 -27.38 32.65 7.61
C PHE A 493 -28.18 32.34 6.34
N GLY A 494 -28.58 31.08 6.15
CA GLY A 494 -29.33 30.60 5.00
C GLY A 494 -28.46 30.48 3.74
N GLU A 495 -29.08 30.63 2.57
CA GLU A 495 -28.40 30.49 1.26
C GLU A 495 -27.20 31.43 1.11
N GLU A 496 -27.31 32.69 1.57
CA GLU A 496 -26.22 33.66 1.48
C GLU A 496 -24.99 33.19 2.26
N GLY A 497 -25.19 32.68 3.47
CA GLY A 497 -24.10 32.16 4.29
C GLY A 497 -23.52 30.85 3.74
N HIS A 498 -24.36 29.96 3.19
CA HIS A 498 -23.90 28.76 2.48
C HIS A 498 -23.04 29.09 1.26
N MET A 499 -23.47 30.06 0.44
CA MET A 499 -22.72 30.49 -0.74
C MET A 499 -21.36 31.09 -0.35
N ARG A 500 -21.33 31.99 0.65
CA ARG A 500 -20.09 32.59 1.14
C ARG A 500 -19.12 31.56 1.72
N ARG A 501 -19.64 30.59 2.48
CA ARG A 501 -18.82 29.48 3.01
C ARG A 501 -18.23 28.63 1.89
N THR A 502 -19.05 28.23 0.92
CA THR A 502 -18.59 27.43 -0.22
C THR A 502 -17.55 28.17 -1.06
N ALA A 503 -17.72 29.48 -1.25
CA ALA A 503 -16.75 30.32 -1.94
C ALA A 503 -15.42 30.44 -1.17
N ALA A 504 -15.49 30.57 0.17
CA ALA A 504 -14.31 30.58 1.02
C ALA A 504 -13.58 29.22 1.02
N GLU A 505 -14.30 28.10 0.92
CA GLU A 505 -13.73 26.74 0.88
C GLU A 505 -13.08 26.43 -0.46
N LYS A 506 -13.67 26.84 -1.59
CA LYS A 506 -13.07 26.69 -2.92
C LYS A 506 -11.75 27.46 -3.07
N LYS A 507 -11.62 28.63 -2.42
CA LYS A 507 -10.35 29.38 -2.36
C LYS A 507 -9.25 28.65 -1.59
N VAL A 508 -9.59 27.75 -0.67
CA VAL A 508 -8.62 26.90 0.04
C VAL A 508 -8.25 25.69 -0.80
N GLY A 509 -9.22 25.04 -1.46
CA GLY A 509 -8.98 23.84 -2.27
C GLY A 509 -8.15 24.07 -3.54
N GLN A 510 -8.29 25.21 -4.23
CA GLN A 510 -7.44 25.54 -5.40
C GLN A 510 -5.95 25.76 -5.06
N VAL A 511 -5.61 25.94 -3.78
CA VAL A 511 -4.22 26.06 -3.32
C VAL A 511 -3.62 24.68 -3.03
N GLU A 512 -4.43 23.72 -2.59
CA GLU A 512 -3.98 22.36 -2.27
C GLU A 512 -3.88 21.47 -3.53
N THR A 513 -4.76 21.64 -4.53
CA THR A 513 -4.69 20.85 -5.78
C THR A 513 -3.53 21.25 -6.70
N ALA A 514 -3.00 22.48 -6.57
CA ALA A 514 -1.81 22.89 -7.31
C ALA A 514 -0.51 22.28 -6.74
N GLU A 515 -0.54 21.74 -5.51
CA GLU A 515 0.61 21.06 -4.89
C GLU A 515 0.68 19.55 -5.25
N GLU A 516 -0.36 18.96 -5.87
CA GLU A 516 -0.38 17.53 -6.25
C GLU A 516 -0.02 17.27 -7.73
N ASP A 517 -0.13 18.26 -8.63
CA ASP A 517 0.18 18.10 -10.07
C ASP A 517 1.65 18.44 -10.44
N GLU A 518 2.49 18.84 -9.49
CA GLU A 518 3.94 19.08 -9.70
C GLU A 518 4.85 18.16 -8.85
N GLY A 519 4.36 16.98 -8.46
CA GLY A 519 5.10 15.97 -7.69
C GLY A 519 5.67 14.83 -8.52
#